data_AF-A0A9E2YKC8-F1
#
_entry.id   AF-A0A9E2YKC8-F1
#
_cell.length_a   1.000
_cell.length_b   1.000
_cell.length_c   1.000
_cell.angle_alpha   90.00
_cell.angle_beta   90.00
_cell.angle_gamma   90.00
#
_symmetry.space_group_name_H-M   'P 1'
#
loop_
_entity.id
_entity.type
_entity.pdbx_description
1 polymer ?
#
loop_
_entity_poly.entity_id
_entity_poly.type
_entity_poly.pdbx_seq_one_letter_code
_entity_poly.pdbx_strand_id
1 'polypeptide(L)'
;MGHPCAANPELWFGYPDDDGGDGAAKARAYERSATEARIQCLRRCPLAQQRQCAQHAITHREEYGVWAGVKLPGGQYRKREQLARAHDILRQIASGEISSRQLPENAALLTRHEHQPVAAAAVVLHLPLAQVGPRSAA
;
A
#
# COMPACT_ATOMS: atom_id res chain seq x y z
N MET A 1 -13.59 -4.36 7.33
CA MET A 1 -12.98 -4.09 6.00
C MET A 1 -11.50 -4.32 6.12
N GLY A 2 -10.95 -5.29 5.38
CA GLY A 2 -9.51 -5.59 5.43
C GLY A 2 -8.67 -4.46 4.84
N HIS A 3 -7.44 -4.30 5.33
CA HIS A 3 -6.49 -3.35 4.77
C HIS A 3 -6.06 -3.85 3.37
N PRO A 4 -6.09 -3.01 2.32
CA PRO A 4 -5.70 -3.45 0.98
C PRO A 4 -4.27 -3.98 0.94
N CYS A 5 -3.40 -3.49 1.83
CA CYS A 5 -2.03 -3.95 1.99
C CYS A 5 -1.88 -5.36 2.56
N ALA A 6 -2.86 -5.87 3.30
CA ALA A 6 -2.81 -7.22 3.87
C ALA A 6 -3.11 -8.31 2.82
N ALA A 7 -3.78 -7.97 1.72
CA ALA A 7 -4.19 -8.94 0.70
C ALA A 7 -3.03 -9.40 -0.20
N ASN A 8 -1.99 -8.57 -0.37
CA ASN A 8 -0.81 -8.90 -1.17
C ASN A 8 0.40 -8.10 -0.67
N PRO A 9 1.13 -8.54 0.37
CA PRO A 9 2.27 -7.82 0.92
C PRO A 9 3.42 -7.58 -0.06
N GLU A 10 3.69 -8.52 -0.97
CA GLU A 10 4.76 -8.45 -1.97
C GLU A 10 4.68 -7.19 -2.84
N LEU A 11 3.44 -6.76 -3.14
CA LEU A 11 3.19 -5.53 -3.90
C LEU A 11 3.74 -4.27 -3.20
N TRP A 12 3.75 -4.26 -1.87
CA TRP A 12 4.05 -3.07 -1.05
C TRP A 12 5.51 -3.01 -0.63
N PHE A 13 6.14 -4.17 -0.46
CA PHE A 13 7.49 -4.28 0.13
C PHE A 13 8.54 -4.75 -0.88
N GLY A 14 8.12 -5.18 -2.07
CA GLY A 14 9.01 -5.63 -3.14
C GLY A 14 9.32 -7.13 -3.06
N TYR A 15 9.97 -7.62 -4.12
CA TYR A 15 10.36 -9.03 -4.26
C TYR A 15 11.61 -9.34 -3.43
N PRO A 16 11.73 -10.54 -2.84
CA PRO A 16 12.98 -11.02 -2.27
C PRO A 16 14.09 -11.03 -3.35
N ASP A 17 15.31 -10.65 -2.98
CA ASP A 17 16.41 -10.39 -3.91
C ASP A 17 17.00 -11.66 -4.58
N ASP A 18 16.45 -12.84 -4.26
CA ASP A 18 16.97 -14.16 -4.63
C ASP A 18 16.75 -14.58 -6.09
N ASP A 19 15.97 -13.84 -6.87
CA ASP A 19 15.86 -14.10 -8.30
C ASP A 19 17.07 -13.46 -9.01
N GLY A 20 17.95 -14.25 -9.63
CA GLY A 20 19.20 -13.80 -10.30
C GLY A 20 19.04 -12.86 -11.51
N GLY A 21 17.99 -12.04 -11.56
CA GLY A 21 17.70 -11.09 -12.62
C GLY A 21 18.55 -9.81 -12.57
N ASP A 22 18.70 -9.20 -13.75
CA ASP A 22 19.38 -7.90 -13.94
C ASP A 22 18.82 -6.82 -13.00
N GLY A 23 19.71 -6.14 -12.27
CA GLY A 23 19.36 -5.11 -11.30
C GLY A 23 18.55 -3.95 -11.89
N ALA A 24 18.72 -3.62 -13.18
CA ALA A 24 17.90 -2.61 -13.84
C ALA A 24 16.45 -3.09 -14.07
N ALA A 25 16.27 -4.36 -14.44
CA ALA A 25 14.95 -4.96 -14.59
C ALA A 25 14.22 -5.03 -13.25
N LYS A 26 14.92 -5.44 -12.18
CA LYS A 26 14.41 -5.45 -10.80
C LYS A 26 13.98 -4.05 -10.35
N ALA A 27 14.80 -3.02 -10.60
CA ALA A 27 14.47 -1.65 -10.25
C ALA A 27 13.18 -1.16 -10.94
N ARG A 28 13.01 -1.44 -12.25
CA ARG A 28 11.77 -1.09 -12.97
C ARG A 28 10.56 -1.84 -12.43
N ALA A 29 10.70 -3.13 -12.10
CA ALA A 29 9.63 -3.90 -11.49
C ALA A 29 9.21 -3.30 -10.15
N TYR A 30 10.17 -2.97 -9.29
CA TYR A 30 9.90 -2.30 -8.01
C TYR A 30 9.23 -0.93 -8.18
N GLU A 31 9.64 -0.12 -9.16
CA GLU A 31 8.96 1.15 -9.45
C GLU A 31 7.49 0.95 -9.87
N ARG A 32 7.19 -0.07 -10.70
CA ARG A 32 5.81 -0.39 -11.08
C ARG A 32 4.99 -0.86 -9.88
N SER A 33 5.51 -1.80 -9.10
CA SER A 33 4.84 -2.31 -7.89
C SER A 33 4.57 -1.20 -6.88
N ALA A 34 5.56 -0.34 -6.62
CA ALA A 34 5.37 0.80 -5.72
C ALA A 34 4.33 1.80 -6.24
N THR A 35 4.26 2.01 -7.56
CA THR A 35 3.23 2.88 -8.17
C THR A 35 1.84 2.28 -7.97
N GLU A 36 1.68 0.98 -8.21
CA GLU A 36 0.41 0.29 -8.03
C GLU A 36 -0.01 0.25 -6.55
N ALA A 37 0.90 -0.05 -5.62
CA ALA A 37 0.66 0.00 -4.19
C ALA A 37 0.15 1.38 -3.74
N ARG A 38 0.77 2.46 -4.25
CA ARG A 38 0.33 3.84 -3.97
C ARG A 38 -1.08 4.10 -4.47
N ILE A 39 -1.42 3.69 -5.69
CA ILE A 39 -2.79 3.85 -6.22
C ILE A 39 -3.80 3.12 -5.34
N GLN A 40 -3.50 1.87 -4.97
CA GLN A 40 -4.39 1.09 -4.11
C GLN A 40 -4.56 1.74 -2.72
N CYS A 41 -3.47 2.24 -2.13
CA CYS A 41 -3.52 3.00 -0.88
C CYS A 41 -4.44 4.21 -1.00
N LEU A 42 -4.20 5.05 -2.00
CA LEU A 42 -4.90 6.33 -2.15
C LEU A 42 -6.38 6.15 -2.47
N ARG A 43 -6.75 5.14 -3.25
CA ARG A 43 -8.14 4.90 -3.68
C ARG A 43 -8.95 4.04 -2.71
N ARG A 44 -8.32 3.16 -1.93
CA ARG A 44 -9.05 2.14 -1.13
C ARG A 44 -8.81 2.20 0.38
N CYS A 45 -7.69 2.77 0.83
CA CYS A 45 -7.39 2.82 2.26
C CYS A 45 -8.14 3.99 2.91
N PRO A 46 -8.91 3.78 4.00
CA PRO A 46 -9.53 4.87 4.76
C PRO A 46 -8.48 5.86 5.28
N LEU A 47 -8.83 7.16 5.36
CA LEU A 47 -7.89 8.19 5.82
C LEU A 47 -7.35 7.91 7.23
N ALA A 48 -8.20 7.47 8.16
CA ALA A 48 -7.77 7.09 9.50
C ALA A 48 -6.72 5.97 9.49
N GLN A 49 -6.86 5.00 8.58
CA GLN A 49 -5.88 3.91 8.42
C GLN A 49 -4.57 4.40 7.82
N GLN A 50 -4.61 5.35 6.88
CA GLN A 50 -3.40 5.97 6.33
C GLN A 50 -2.58 6.68 7.43
N ARG A 51 -3.26 7.39 8.35
CA ARG A 51 -2.60 8.03 9.50
C ARG A 51 -1.92 7.01 10.43
N GLN A 52 -2.62 5.92 10.75
CA GLN A 52 -2.06 4.83 11.56
C GLN A 52 -0.87 4.14 10.86
N CYS A 53 -0.98 3.91 9.55
CA CYS A 53 0.09 3.34 8.74
C CYS A 53 1.33 4.26 8.72
N ALA A 54 1.14 5.58 8.59
CA ALA A 54 2.23 6.54 8.65
C ALA A 54 2.91 6.55 10.04
N GLN A 55 2.11 6.54 11.11
CA GLN A 55 2.63 6.44 12.47
C GLN A 55 3.45 5.18 12.68
N HIS A 56 2.96 4.02 12.20
CA HIS A 56 3.67 2.76 12.29
C HIS A 56 5.05 2.83 11.61
N ALA A 57 5.11 3.37 10.39
CA ALA A 57 6.35 3.51 9.64
C ALA A 57 7.40 4.37 10.37
N ILE A 58 6.97 5.45 11.02
CA ILE A 58 7.86 6.31 11.81
C ILE A 58 8.35 5.58 13.06
N THR A 59 7.42 4.94 13.80
CA THR A 59 7.74 4.23 15.04
C THR A 59 8.75 3.10 14.82
N HIS A 60 8.62 2.37 13.72
CA HIS A 60 9.51 1.25 13.38
C HIS A 60 10.71 1.66 12.52
N ARG A 61 10.81 2.96 12.16
CA ARG A 61 11.87 3.51 11.31
C ARG A 61 12.00 2.77 9.98
N GLU A 62 10.87 2.46 9.38
CA GLU A 62 10.80 1.74 8.10
C GLU A 62 11.62 2.46 7.04
N GLU A 63 12.41 1.74 6.25
CA GLU A 63 13.32 2.35 5.27
C GLU A 63 12.92 2.06 3.82
N TYR A 64 12.05 1.08 3.61
CA TYR A 64 11.66 0.57 2.28
C TYR A 64 10.16 0.33 2.17
N GLY A 65 9.70 0.09 0.94
CA GLY A 65 8.29 -0.16 0.64
C GLY A 65 7.42 1.10 0.52
N VAL A 66 6.11 0.90 0.48
CA VAL A 66 5.10 1.96 0.39
C VAL A 66 4.27 2.03 1.67
N TRP A 67 4.30 3.18 2.33
CA TRP A 67 3.62 3.43 3.59
C TRP A 67 2.72 4.66 3.46
N ALA A 68 1.43 4.52 3.79
CA ALA A 68 0.45 5.60 3.67
C ALA A 68 0.49 6.34 2.31
N GLY A 69 0.80 5.63 1.20
CA GLY A 69 0.91 6.23 -0.13
C GLY A 69 2.23 6.99 -0.40
N VAL A 70 3.20 6.91 0.50
CA VAL A 70 4.57 7.44 0.38
C VAL A 70 5.50 6.27 0.09
N LYS A 71 6.32 6.39 -0.96
CA LYS A 71 7.35 5.41 -1.28
C LYS A 71 8.64 5.73 -0.53
N LEU A 72 9.21 4.73 0.14
CA LEU A 72 10.51 4.87 0.81
C LEU A 72 11.66 4.42 -0.11
N PRO A 73 12.80 5.13 -0.09
CA PRO A 73 13.88 4.95 -1.06
C PRO A 73 14.84 3.77 -0.76
N GLY A 74 14.70 3.12 0.41
CA GLY A 74 15.61 2.10 0.94
C GLY A 74 16.70 2.68 1.87
N GLY A 75 17.28 1.83 2.72
CA GLY A 75 18.34 2.18 3.70
C GLY A 75 19.73 2.47 3.11
N GLN A 76 19.84 2.79 1.82
CA GLN A 76 21.12 3.12 1.20
C GLN A 76 21.63 4.46 1.73
N TYR A 77 22.85 4.52 2.27
CA TYR A 77 23.43 5.74 2.87
C TYR A 77 23.34 6.98 1.96
N ARG A 78 23.61 6.82 0.66
CA ARG A 78 23.50 7.89 -0.35
C ARG A 78 22.10 8.48 -0.50
N LYS A 79 21.06 7.78 -0.02
CA LYS A 79 19.66 8.19 -0.06
C LYS A 79 19.11 8.59 1.32
N ARG A 80 19.95 8.69 2.37
CA ARG A 80 19.53 9.03 3.74
C ARG A 80 18.69 10.31 3.83
N GLU A 81 19.04 11.33 3.05
CA GLU A 81 18.29 12.59 3.01
C GLU A 81 16.92 12.42 2.35
N GLN A 82 16.83 11.58 1.32
CA GLN A 82 15.55 11.25 0.69
C GLN A 82 14.66 10.47 1.66
N LEU A 83 15.25 9.54 2.43
CA LEU A 83 14.55 8.78 3.45
C LEU A 83 14.04 9.69 4.57
N ALA A 84 14.89 10.60 5.07
CA ALA A 84 14.51 11.59 6.09
C ALA A 84 13.33 12.46 5.61
N ARG A 85 13.38 12.97 4.37
CA ARG A 85 12.26 13.73 3.77
C ARG A 85 10.98 12.90 3.68
N ALA A 86 11.09 11.62 3.31
CA ALA A 86 9.92 10.74 3.27
C ALA A 86 9.32 10.53 4.67
N HIS A 87 10.15 10.41 5.70
CA HIS A 87 9.72 10.34 7.10
C HIS A 87 9.11 11.65 7.62
N ASP A 88 9.60 12.80 7.18
CA ASP A 88 8.99 14.10 7.48
C ASP A 88 7.56 14.17 6.94
N ILE A 89 7.36 13.74 5.69
CA ILE A 89 6.03 13.66 5.06
C ILE A 89 5.12 12.69 5.84
N LEU A 90 5.63 11.51 6.21
CA LEU A 90 4.87 10.56 7.01
C LEU A 90 4.47 11.15 8.36
N ARG A 91 5.32 11.98 8.99
CA ARG A 91 4.97 12.66 10.25
C ARG A 91 3.79 13.61 10.09
N GLN A 92 3.77 14.39 9.01
CA GLN A 92 2.64 15.29 8.68
C GLN A 92 1.36 14.50 8.36
N ILE A 93 1.47 13.33 7.73
CA ILE A 93 0.31 12.45 7.50
C ILE A 93 -0.19 11.87 8.81
N ALA A 94 0.69 11.36 9.68
CA ALA A 94 0.32 10.78 10.97
C ALA A 94 -0.42 11.80 11.86
N SER A 95 0.08 13.04 11.92
CA SER A 95 -0.58 14.15 12.64
C SER A 95 -1.92 14.53 12.02
N GLY A 96 -2.14 14.23 10.74
CA GLY A 96 -3.31 14.65 9.98
C GLY A 96 -3.21 16.08 9.46
N GLU A 97 -2.02 16.69 9.53
CA GLU A 97 -1.72 18.00 8.95
C GLU A 97 -1.90 17.97 7.42
N ILE A 98 -1.49 16.86 6.80
CA ILE A 98 -1.72 16.61 5.39
C ILE A 98 -2.36 15.23 5.17
N SER A 99 -3.12 15.10 4.10
CA SER A 99 -3.57 13.84 3.52
C SER A 99 -2.58 13.39 2.45
N SER A 100 -2.34 12.09 2.35
CA SER A 100 -1.49 11.52 1.29
C SER A 100 -1.93 11.93 -0.12
N ARG A 101 -3.23 12.21 -0.33
CA ARG A 101 -3.76 12.67 -1.62
C ARG A 101 -3.37 14.10 -1.97
N GLN A 102 -2.98 14.91 -0.99
CA GLN A 102 -2.55 16.31 -1.19
C GLN A 102 -1.09 16.42 -1.64
N LEU A 103 -0.32 15.34 -1.56
CA LEU A 103 1.05 15.30 -2.09
C LEU A 103 1.02 15.48 -3.62
N PRO A 104 1.80 16.40 -4.20
CA PRO A 104 1.79 16.67 -5.65
C PRO A 104 1.98 15.42 -6.51
N GLU A 105 2.90 14.54 -6.12
CA GLU A 105 3.19 13.29 -6.81
C GLU A 105 2.02 12.30 -6.76
N ASN A 106 1.23 12.30 -5.69
CA ASN A 106 0.05 11.46 -5.53
C ASN A 106 -1.15 12.05 -6.27
N ALA A 107 -1.32 13.37 -6.26
CA ALA A 107 -2.33 14.05 -7.05
C ALA A 107 -2.12 13.78 -8.54
N ALA A 108 -0.90 13.96 -9.05
CA ALA A 108 -0.55 13.66 -10.44
C ALA A 108 -0.70 12.17 -10.79
N LEU A 109 -0.46 11.27 -9.83
CA LEU A 109 -0.68 9.84 -10.01
C LEU A 109 -2.18 9.52 -10.15
N LEU A 110 -3.02 10.07 -9.26
CA LEU A 110 -4.46 9.88 -9.28
C LEU A 110 -5.10 10.43 -10.55
N THR A 111 -4.73 11.65 -10.98
CA THR A 111 -5.21 12.24 -12.23
C THR A 111 -4.90 11.35 -13.44
N ARG A 112 -3.67 10.82 -13.52
CA ARG A 112 -3.28 9.93 -14.63
C ARG A 112 -4.06 8.61 -14.67
N HIS A 113 -4.59 8.17 -13.53
CA HIS A 113 -5.19 6.84 -13.36
C HIS A 113 -6.68 6.91 -12.98
N GLU A 114 -7.33 8.05 -13.17
CA GLU A 114 -8.72 8.30 -12.82
C GLU A 114 -9.67 7.27 -13.49
N HIS A 115 -9.47 7.06 -14.79
CA HIS A 115 -10.27 6.17 -15.64
C HIS A 115 -9.82 4.70 -15.59
N GLN A 116 -8.72 4.40 -14.90
CA GLN A 116 -8.24 3.03 -14.83
C GLN A 116 -9.05 2.27 -13.76
N PRO A 117 -9.63 1.10 -14.09
CA PRO A 117 -10.31 0.28 -13.11
C PRO A 117 -9.28 -0.20 -12.07
N VAL A 118 -9.53 0.09 -10.79
CA VAL A 118 -8.73 -0.52 -9.71
C VAL A 118 -9.18 -1.96 -9.59
N ALA A 119 -8.28 -2.91 -9.85
CA ALA A 119 -8.58 -4.33 -9.67
C ALA A 119 -9.16 -4.56 -8.28
N ALA A 120 -10.40 -5.04 -8.20
CA ALA A 120 -11.01 -5.35 -6.92
C ALA A 120 -10.34 -6.60 -6.34
N ALA A 121 -9.81 -6.52 -5.13
CA ALA A 121 -9.39 -7.73 -4.43
C ALA A 121 -10.64 -8.62 -4.25
N ALA A 122 -10.63 -9.81 -4.85
CA ALA A 122 -11.75 -10.73 -4.76
C ALA A 122 -11.91 -11.17 -3.30
N VAL A 123 -13.10 -10.95 -2.73
CA VAL A 123 -13.43 -11.46 -1.39
C VAL A 123 -14.13 -12.80 -1.58
N VAL A 124 -13.51 -13.88 -1.10
CA VAL A 124 -14.17 -15.19 -1.00
C VAL A 124 -15.01 -15.18 0.27
N LEU A 125 -16.34 -15.18 0.11
CA LEU A 125 -17.29 -15.30 1.21
C LEU A 125 -17.71 -16.77 1.33
N HIS A 126 -17.29 -17.46 2.38
CA HIS A 126 -17.81 -18.80 2.69
C HIS A 126 -19.15 -18.65 3.41
N LEU A 127 -20.24 -18.87 2.67
CA LEU A 127 -21.58 -18.97 3.25
C LEU A 127 -21.77 -20.36 3.86
N PRO A 128 -22.13 -20.47 5.15
CA PRO A 128 -22.54 -21.75 5.71
C PRO A 128 -23.86 -22.17 5.04
N LEU A 129 -23.85 -23.33 4.39
CA LEU A 129 -25.08 -23.96 3.91
C LEU A 129 -25.94 -24.24 5.15
N ALA A 130 -27.04 -23.51 5.33
CA ALA A 130 -28.02 -23.87 6.34
C ALA A 130 -28.52 -25.28 6.02
N GLN A 131 -28.23 -26.24 6.90
CA GLN A 131 -28.79 -27.58 6.81
C GLN A 131 -30.30 -27.45 7.00
N VAL A 132 -31.04 -27.45 5.90
CA VAL A 132 -32.49 -27.67 5.91
C VAL A 132 -32.68 -29.13 6.31
N GLY A 133 -32.84 -29.38 7.60
CA GLY A 133 -33.25 -30.67 8.11
C GLY A 133 -34.63 -31.04 7.55
N PRO A 134 -34.92 -32.33 7.32
CA PRO A 134 -36.20 -32.75 6.76
C PRO A 134 -37.34 -32.29 7.67
N ARG A 135 -38.33 -31.60 7.07
CA ARG A 135 -39.60 -31.28 7.73
C ARG A 135 -40.28 -32.59 8.09
N SER A 136 -40.40 -32.87 9.38
CA SER A 136 -41.22 -33.97 9.89
C SER A 136 -42.69 -33.66 9.55
N ALA A 137 -43.31 -34.53 8.76
CA ALA A 137 -44.76 -34.54 8.58
C ALA A 137 -45.35 -35.54 9.59
N ALA A 138 -45.91 -35.02 10.68
CA ALA A 138 -46.80 -35.74 11.59
C ALA A 138 -47.72 -34.72 12.28
#